data_AF-A0A3N5SWN5-F1
#
_entry.id   AF-A0A3N5SWN5-F1
#
_cell.length_a   1.000
_cell.length_b   1.000
_cell.length_c   1.000
_cell.angle_alpha   90.00
_cell.angle_beta   90.00
_cell.angle_gamma   90.00
#
_symmetry.space_group_name_H-M   'P 1'
#
loop_
_entity.id
_entity.type
_entity.pdbx_description
1 polymer ?
#
loop_
_entity_poly.entity_id
_entity_poly.type
_entity_poly.pdbx_seq_one_letter_code
_entity_poly.pdbx_strand_id
1 'polypeptide(L)'
;MRKAAKTSIKDPFSTVIIRKCEEYDADAIKAIIRQGMKDLDYKPAGNVFVKPNVVYASKGGKLGTNAHTSTVVVASALEELANVEGVKRVDLGENTGMRIPTRMFYKQAGYYDMIKDVKKKARAKVNIFCIDEERRDQMH
;
A
#
# COMPACT_ATOMS: atom_id res chain seq x y z
N MET A 1 -31.95 15.78 -35.90
CA MET A 1 -31.94 14.78 -34.81
C MET A 1 -30.67 14.95 -34.00
N ARG A 2 -30.77 15.38 -32.73
CA ARG A 2 -29.60 15.51 -31.83
C ARG A 2 -29.19 14.11 -31.36
N LYS A 3 -27.99 13.67 -31.71
CA LYS A 3 -27.39 12.45 -31.11
C LYS A 3 -27.21 12.73 -29.61
N ALA A 4 -27.88 11.96 -28.77
CA ALA A 4 -27.60 11.94 -27.34
C ALA A 4 -26.13 11.56 -27.15
N ALA A 5 -25.38 12.40 -26.43
CA ALA A 5 -24.04 12.07 -25.99
C ALA A 5 -24.14 10.79 -25.15
N LYS A 6 -23.46 9.73 -25.58
CA LYS A 6 -23.27 8.54 -24.74
C LYS A 6 -22.40 8.96 -23.57
N THR A 7 -23.02 9.32 -22.45
CA THR A 7 -22.34 9.41 -21.17
C THR A 7 -21.98 7.97 -20.80
N SER A 8 -20.79 7.50 -21.19
CA SER A 8 -20.28 6.23 -20.69
C SER A 8 -20.01 6.44 -19.20
N ILE A 9 -20.98 6.10 -18.36
CA ILE A 9 -20.73 5.93 -16.94
C ILE A 9 -19.63 4.87 -16.87
N LYS A 10 -18.41 5.28 -16.54
CA LYS A 10 -17.32 4.33 -16.31
C LYS A 10 -17.80 3.45 -15.18
N ASP A 11 -17.95 2.17 -15.44
CA ASP A 11 -18.09 1.20 -14.37
C ASP A 11 -16.76 1.23 -13.58
N PRO A 12 -16.78 1.75 -12.34
CA PRO A 12 -15.55 1.86 -11.56
C PRO A 12 -14.99 0.47 -11.23
N PHE A 13 -15.80 -0.59 -11.30
CA PHE A 13 -15.38 -1.95 -10.95
C PHE A 13 -14.59 -2.66 -12.07
N SER A 14 -14.63 -2.16 -13.31
CA SER A 14 -13.87 -2.72 -14.44
C SER A 14 -12.82 -1.77 -15.02
N THR A 15 -12.60 -0.62 -14.39
CA THR A 15 -11.63 0.37 -14.87
C THR A 15 -10.22 0.04 -14.37
N VAL A 16 -9.30 -0.22 -15.31
CA VAL A 16 -7.86 -0.38 -15.03
C VAL A 16 -7.11 0.90 -15.38
N ILE A 17 -6.32 1.41 -14.42
CA ILE A 17 -5.50 2.60 -14.59
C ILE A 17 -4.04 2.18 -14.71
N ILE A 18 -3.43 2.47 -15.86
CA ILE A 18 -1.99 2.34 -16.08
C ILE A 18 -1.38 3.74 -16.14
N ARG A 19 -0.29 3.97 -15.41
CA ARG A 19 0.46 5.22 -15.38
C ARG A 19 1.95 4.91 -15.49
N LYS A 20 2.67 5.81 -16.14
CA LYS A 20 4.11 5.70 -16.35
C LYS A 20 4.85 6.26 -15.13
N CYS A 21 5.82 5.51 -14.63
CA CYS A 21 6.74 5.91 -13.56
C CYS A 21 8.07 5.21 -13.87
N GLU A 22 9.03 5.94 -14.44
CA GLU A 22 10.28 5.36 -14.93
C GLU A 22 11.14 4.84 -13.78
N GLU A 23 11.15 5.57 -12.67
CA GLU A 23 11.92 5.27 -11.48
C GLU A 23 11.00 5.11 -10.27
N TYR A 24 11.52 4.51 -9.20
CA TYR A 24 10.85 4.47 -7.90
C TYR A 24 10.94 5.84 -7.19
N ASP A 25 10.45 6.89 -7.85
CA ASP A 25 10.36 8.23 -7.30
C ASP A 25 9.12 8.35 -6.39
N ALA A 26 9.35 8.69 -5.12
CA ALA A 26 8.30 8.67 -4.12
C ALA A 26 7.17 9.67 -4.44
N ASP A 27 7.51 10.86 -4.93
CA ASP A 27 6.55 11.94 -5.20
C ASP A 27 5.72 11.65 -6.45
N ALA A 28 6.33 11.11 -7.51
CA ALA A 28 5.63 10.62 -8.68
C ALA A 28 4.64 9.50 -8.33
N ILE A 29 5.07 8.52 -7.52
CA ILE A 29 4.20 7.42 -7.06
C ILE A 29 3.03 7.98 -6.24
N LYS A 30 3.27 8.90 -5.31
CA LYS A 30 2.21 9.55 -4.52
C LYS A 30 1.21 10.28 -5.40
N ALA A 31 1.70 11.04 -6.39
CA ALA A 31 0.83 11.74 -7.33
C ALA A 31 -0.03 10.76 -8.14
N ILE A 32 0.54 9.64 -8.59
CA ILE A 32 -0.18 8.56 -9.27
C ILE A 32 -1.27 7.97 -8.37
N ILE A 33 -0.96 7.66 -7.12
CA ILE A 33 -1.92 7.09 -6.16
C ILE A 33 -3.06 8.07 -5.90
N ARG A 34 -2.74 9.33 -5.60
CA ARG A 34 -3.73 10.39 -5.36
C ARG A 34 -4.66 10.60 -6.55
N GLN A 35 -4.09 10.66 -7.75
CA GLN A 35 -4.87 10.80 -8.97
C GLN A 35 -5.70 9.54 -9.25
N GLY A 36 -5.18 8.35 -8.97
CA GLY A 36 -5.91 7.09 -9.08
C GLY A 36 -7.12 7.04 -8.16
N MET A 37 -6.98 7.46 -6.89
CA MET A 37 -8.10 7.57 -5.96
C MET A 37 -9.18 8.52 -6.50
N LYS A 38 -8.79 9.67 -7.06
CA LYS A 38 -9.72 10.63 -7.68
C LYS A 38 -10.39 10.07 -8.94
N ASP A 39 -9.63 9.43 -9.83
CA ASP A 39 -10.11 8.88 -11.10
C ASP A 39 -11.11 7.72 -10.90
N LEU A 40 -10.98 6.99 -9.78
CA LEU A 40 -11.85 5.87 -9.38
C LEU A 40 -12.98 6.27 -8.41
N ASP A 41 -13.08 7.57 -8.06
CA ASP A 41 -13.95 8.07 -6.98
C ASP A 41 -13.79 7.30 -5.65
N TYR A 42 -12.58 6.82 -5.36
CA TYR A 42 -12.27 6.09 -4.14
C TYR A 42 -11.93 7.06 -3.00
N LYS A 43 -12.76 7.04 -1.96
CA LYS A 43 -12.64 7.89 -0.76
C LYS A 43 -12.40 7.01 0.47
N PRO A 44 -11.15 6.68 0.81
CA PRO A 44 -10.86 5.83 1.96
C PRO A 44 -11.27 6.52 3.26
N ALA A 45 -11.86 5.77 4.19
CA ALA A 45 -12.27 6.28 5.50
C ALA A 45 -12.22 5.16 6.56
N GLY A 46 -12.17 5.54 7.84
CA GLY A 46 -12.15 4.58 8.94
C GLY A 46 -10.83 3.80 9.04
N ASN A 47 -10.92 2.48 9.16
CA ASN A 47 -9.77 1.59 9.33
C ASN A 47 -9.40 0.93 8.00
N VAL A 48 -8.34 1.42 7.38
CA VAL A 48 -7.84 0.94 6.09
C VAL A 48 -6.84 -0.19 6.30
N PHE A 49 -6.88 -1.20 5.43
CA PHE A 49 -5.92 -2.28 5.39
C PHE A 49 -5.12 -2.22 4.09
N VAL A 50 -3.80 -2.37 4.20
CA VAL A 50 -2.89 -2.41 3.04
C VAL A 50 -2.17 -3.75 3.05
N LYS A 51 -2.36 -4.52 1.98
CA LYS A 51 -1.70 -5.81 1.77
C LYS A 51 -0.61 -5.66 0.71
N PRO A 52 0.69 -5.58 1.10
CA PRO A 52 1.79 -5.63 0.16
C PRO A 52 2.03 -7.08 -0.26
N ASN A 53 2.56 -7.34 -1.46
CA ASN A 53 2.99 -8.69 -1.79
C ASN A 53 4.42 -8.94 -1.29
N VAL A 54 4.60 -9.81 -0.30
CA VAL A 54 5.91 -10.21 0.22
C VAL A 54 6.04 -11.72 0.09
N VAL A 55 6.77 -12.19 -0.92
CA VAL A 55 6.98 -13.63 -1.14
C VAL A 55 8.18 -14.11 -0.34
N TYR A 56 9.30 -13.37 -0.42
CA TYR A 56 10.55 -13.77 0.20
C TYR A 56 11.51 -12.58 0.34
N ALA A 57 12.33 -12.60 1.39
CA ALA A 57 13.48 -11.71 1.54
C ALA A 57 14.56 -12.37 2.41
N SER A 58 15.83 -12.24 2.03
CA SER A 58 16.94 -12.84 2.79
C SER A 58 17.92 -11.80 3.30
N LYS A 59 18.73 -12.19 4.29
CA LYS A 59 19.70 -11.31 4.94
C LYS A 59 20.65 -10.69 3.92
N GLY A 60 20.72 -9.36 3.93
CA GLY A 60 21.57 -8.59 3.03
C GLY A 60 21.18 -8.71 1.55
N GLY A 61 19.94 -9.10 1.23
CA GLY A 61 19.47 -9.20 -0.14
C GLY A 61 20.19 -10.26 -0.97
N LYS A 62 20.81 -11.28 -0.35
CA LYS A 62 21.56 -12.32 -1.09
C LYS A 62 20.67 -13.12 -2.06
N LEU A 63 19.42 -13.31 -1.69
CA LEU A 63 18.36 -13.97 -2.44
C LEU A 63 17.06 -13.20 -2.28
N GLY A 64 16.31 -13.07 -3.38
CA GLY A 64 14.98 -12.46 -3.38
C GLY A 64 14.94 -10.95 -3.14
N THR A 65 15.96 -10.22 -3.59
CA THR A 65 16.06 -8.75 -3.49
C THR A 65 14.81 -8.02 -4.01
N ASN A 66 14.14 -8.61 -4.99
CA ASN A 66 12.91 -8.06 -5.61
C ASN A 66 11.70 -9.00 -5.42
N ALA A 67 11.77 -9.97 -4.51
CA ALA A 67 10.68 -10.92 -4.22
C ALA A 67 9.67 -10.36 -3.19
N HIS A 68 9.56 -9.04 -3.14
CA HIS A 68 8.59 -8.30 -2.35
C HIS A 68 8.28 -6.97 -3.05
N THR A 69 7.11 -6.39 -2.78
CA THR A 69 6.77 -5.04 -3.23
C THR A 69 7.83 -4.07 -2.72
N SER A 70 8.27 -3.14 -3.59
CA SER A 70 9.22 -2.10 -3.24
C SER A 70 8.73 -1.32 -2.03
N THR A 71 9.62 -1.09 -1.06
CA THR A 71 9.31 -0.32 0.14
C THR A 71 8.94 1.12 -0.19
N VAL A 72 9.46 1.70 -1.26
CA VAL A 72 9.10 3.04 -1.71
C VAL A 72 7.63 3.10 -2.16
N VAL A 73 7.18 2.11 -2.93
CA VAL A 73 5.77 2.04 -3.38
C VAL A 73 4.84 1.89 -2.18
N VAL A 74 5.17 0.97 -1.28
CA VAL A 74 4.37 0.73 -0.07
C VAL A 74 4.34 1.96 0.83
N ALA A 75 5.49 2.62 1.05
CA ALA A 75 5.58 3.84 1.83
C ALA A 75 4.71 4.95 1.23
N SER A 76 4.81 5.20 -0.08
CA SER A 76 4.00 6.21 -0.77
C SER A 76 2.50 5.91 -0.65
N ALA A 77 2.09 4.65 -0.75
CA ALA A 77 0.69 4.27 -0.56
C ALA A 77 0.20 4.50 0.88
N LEU A 78 0.99 4.08 1.88
CA LEU A 78 0.64 4.29 3.27
C LEU A 78 0.58 5.78 3.63
N GLU A 79 1.54 6.58 3.16
CA GLU A 79 1.56 8.03 3.40
C GLU A 79 0.33 8.72 2.77
N GLU A 80 -0.02 8.42 1.52
CA GLU A 80 -1.21 9.02 0.89
C GLU A 80 -2.49 8.60 1.60
N LEU A 81 -2.67 7.30 1.91
CA LEU A 81 -3.87 6.79 2.57
C LEU A 81 -4.01 7.34 4.00
N ALA A 82 -2.93 7.37 4.78
CA ALA A 82 -2.97 7.82 6.17
C ALA A 82 -3.22 9.33 6.31
N ASN A 83 -3.00 10.10 5.26
CA ASN A 83 -3.23 11.55 5.24
C ASN A 83 -4.61 11.95 4.69
N VAL A 84 -5.40 11.02 4.15
CA VAL A 84 -6.79 11.31 3.74
C VAL A 84 -7.64 11.67 4.96
N GLU A 85 -8.46 12.71 4.84
CA GLU A 85 -9.45 13.09 5.85
C GLU A 85 -10.48 11.96 6.04
N GLY A 86 -10.79 11.62 7.29
CA GLY A 86 -11.70 10.52 7.62
C GLY A 86 -11.03 9.15 7.81
N VAL A 87 -9.79 8.96 7.35
CA VAL A 87 -8.99 7.77 7.73
C VAL A 87 -8.55 7.90 9.19
N LYS A 88 -8.82 6.87 9.99
CA LYS A 88 -8.47 6.79 11.41
C LYS A 88 -7.20 5.98 11.64
N ARG A 89 -7.06 4.89 10.89
CA ARG A 89 -5.95 3.95 11.01
C ARG A 89 -5.65 3.29 9.67
N VAL A 90 -4.38 3.05 9.38
CA VAL A 90 -3.89 2.24 8.27
C VAL A 90 -3.06 1.09 8.83
N ASP A 91 -3.48 -0.14 8.60
CA ASP A 91 -2.74 -1.33 9.02
C ASP A 91 -2.13 -2.01 7.80
N LEU A 92 -0.81 -2.18 7.78
CA LEU A 92 -0.10 -3.02 6.83
C LEU A 92 -0.03 -4.45 7.36
N GLY A 93 -0.38 -5.44 6.54
CA GLY A 93 -0.20 -6.84 6.94
C GLY A 93 -0.16 -7.82 5.78
N GLU A 94 0.56 -8.93 5.99
CA GLU A 94 0.80 -9.99 5.01
C GLU A 94 0.96 -11.34 5.73
N ASN A 95 0.73 -12.43 5.00
CA ASN A 95 1.17 -13.78 5.33
C ASN A 95 1.91 -14.34 4.12
N THR A 96 3.23 -14.53 4.26
CA THR A 96 4.09 -14.94 3.14
C THR A 96 3.91 -16.39 2.68
N GLY A 97 3.23 -17.24 3.45
CA GLY A 97 2.88 -18.61 3.04
C GLY A 97 4.04 -19.59 2.93
N MET A 98 5.26 -19.21 3.32
CA MET A 98 6.49 -19.99 3.12
C MET A 98 6.93 -20.84 4.33
N ARG A 99 6.04 -21.03 5.33
CA ARG A 99 6.36 -21.64 6.64
C ARG A 99 7.49 -20.95 7.41
N ILE A 100 7.93 -19.79 6.96
CA ILE A 100 8.87 -18.90 7.65
C ILE A 100 8.04 -17.75 8.24
N PRO A 101 8.28 -17.35 9.49
CA PRO A 101 7.55 -16.23 10.10
C PRO A 101 7.64 -14.96 9.27
N THR A 102 6.51 -14.33 8.95
CA THR A 102 6.45 -13.12 8.13
C THR A 102 7.34 -12.00 8.68
N ARG A 103 7.49 -11.89 10.00
CA ARG A 103 8.38 -10.89 10.64
C ARG A 103 9.82 -10.98 10.16
N MET A 104 10.29 -12.18 9.78
CA MET A 104 11.64 -12.37 9.26
C MET A 104 11.78 -11.74 7.89
N PHE A 105 10.81 -11.95 7.01
CA PHE A 105 10.82 -11.34 5.67
C PHE A 105 10.63 -9.83 5.73
N TYR A 106 9.74 -9.32 6.59
CA TYR A 106 9.62 -7.88 6.82
C TYR A 106 10.91 -7.24 7.27
N LYS A 107 11.65 -7.89 8.17
CA LYS A 107 12.97 -7.41 8.60
C LYS A 107 13.96 -7.35 7.44
N GLN A 108 14.03 -8.40 6.64
CA GLN A 108 15.01 -8.44 5.53
C GLN A 108 14.62 -7.53 4.36
N ALA A 109 13.32 -7.32 4.13
CA ALA A 109 12.80 -6.43 3.10
C ALA A 109 12.83 -4.95 3.51
N GLY A 110 13.25 -4.62 4.75
CA GLY A 110 13.31 -3.24 5.25
C GLY A 110 11.96 -2.62 5.62
N TYR A 111 10.90 -3.43 5.78
CA TYR A 111 9.55 -2.92 6.04
C TYR A 111 9.41 -2.25 7.41
N TYR A 112 10.14 -2.72 8.42
CA TYR A 112 10.09 -2.10 9.75
C TYR A 112 10.67 -0.69 9.77
N ASP A 113 11.79 -0.47 9.06
CA ASP A 113 12.39 0.86 8.99
C ASP A 113 11.54 1.79 8.12
N MET A 114 11.01 1.29 7.01
CA MET A 114 10.02 2.01 6.19
C MET A 114 8.81 2.48 7.03
N ILE A 115 8.22 1.61 7.86
CA ILE A 115 7.07 1.98 8.70
C ILE A 115 7.43 3.06 9.74
N LYS A 116 8.64 3.02 10.31
CA LYS A 116 9.10 4.07 11.23
C LYS A 116 9.14 5.43 10.54
N ASP A 117 9.54 5.48 9.28
CA ASP A 117 9.61 6.74 8.52
C ASP A 117 8.24 7.24 8.07
N VAL A 118 7.35 6.33 7.64
CA VAL A 118 5.95 6.67 7.31
C VAL A 118 5.24 7.26 8.53
N LYS A 119 5.41 6.67 9.72
CA LYS A 119 4.79 7.15 10.97
C LYS A 119 5.12 8.61 11.28
N LYS A 120 6.29 9.11 10.87
CA LYS A 120 6.69 10.51 11.12
C LYS A 120 5.92 11.52 10.26
N LYS A 121 5.33 11.07 9.15
CA LYS A 121 4.67 11.91 8.14
C LYS A 121 3.16 11.69 8.05
N ALA A 122 2.63 10.71 8.77
CA ALA A 122 1.25 10.29 8.69
C ALA A 122 0.36 11.05 9.70
N ARG A 123 -0.78 11.54 9.25
CA ARG A 123 -1.84 12.09 10.12
C ARG A 123 -2.53 10.99 10.93
N ALA A 124 -2.96 9.91 10.27
CA ALA A 124 -3.59 8.78 10.91
C ALA A 124 -2.56 7.79 11.49
N LYS A 125 -3.02 6.92 12.39
CA LYS A 125 -2.18 5.86 12.94
C LYS A 125 -1.79 4.87 11.85
N VAL A 126 -0.50 4.53 11.75
CA VAL A 126 0.02 3.52 10.82
C VAL A 126 0.61 2.35 11.59
N ASN A 127 0.19 1.12 11.30
CA ASN A 127 0.70 -0.09 11.94
C ASN A 127 1.22 -1.09 10.91
N ILE A 128 2.01 -2.06 11.38
CA ILE A 128 2.45 -3.23 10.63
C ILE A 128 2.22 -4.45 11.50
N PHE A 129 1.66 -5.53 10.95
CA PHE A 129 1.45 -6.79 11.65
C PHE A 129 1.69 -7.98 10.74
N CYS A 130 2.03 -9.12 11.34
CA CYS A 130 2.22 -10.37 10.63
C CYS A 130 0.95 -11.21 10.80
N ILE A 131 0.20 -11.47 9.72
CA ILE A 131 -1.13 -12.11 9.80
C ILE A 131 -1.04 -13.52 10.42
N ASP A 132 0.06 -14.22 10.17
CA ASP A 132 0.36 -15.55 10.70
C ASP A 132 0.83 -15.56 12.16
N GLU A 133 1.15 -14.39 12.73
CA GLU A 133 1.72 -14.28 14.08
C GLU A 133 0.83 -13.47 15.04
N GLU A 134 0.02 -12.54 14.53
CA GLU A 134 -0.72 -11.54 15.32
C GLU A 134 -2.14 -11.31 14.78
N ARG A 135 -3.10 -11.04 15.67
CA ARG A 135 -4.46 -10.62 15.26
C ARG A 135 -4.51 -9.12 15.03
N ARG A 136 -5.08 -8.70 13.89
CA ARG A 136 -5.21 -7.29 13.52
C ARG A 136 -5.89 -6.43 14.59
N ASP A 137 -6.96 -6.94 15.22
CA ASP A 137 -7.75 -6.16 16.19
C ASP A 137 -7.03 -5.92 17.52
N GLN A 138 -5.94 -6.63 17.77
CA GLN A 138 -5.09 -6.44 18.95
C GLN A 138 -4.05 -5.32 18.74
N MET A 139 -4.02 -4.71 17.55
CA MET A 139 -3.14 -3.57 17.28
C MET A 139 -3.73 -2.28 17.87
N HIS A 140 -3.26 -1.97 19.08
CA HIS A 140 -3.56 -0.75 19.83
C HIS A 140 -2.98 0.47 19.16
#